data_AF-A0A6S6SX55-F1
#
_entry.id   AF-A0A6S6SX55-F1
#
_cell.length_a   1.000
_cell.length_b   1.000
_cell.length_c   1.000
_cell.angle_alpha   90.00
_cell.angle_beta   90.00
_cell.angle_gamma   90.00
#
_symmetry.space_group_name_H-M   'P 1'
#
loop_
_entity.id
_entity.type
_entity.pdbx_description
1 polymer ?
#
loop_
_entity_poly.entity_id
_entity_poly.type
_entity_poly.pdbx_seq_one_letter_code
_entity_poly.pdbx_strand_id
1 'polypeptide(L)'
;MQEKTRWFANISEPSKQLEKRFQVPYNTALGWQKKQTDSSDYKGYLFDHLVLFLRLEQNTIIKLKQLFKKDELKALWGALKSTMYTIDIIEMDKALAYQFADYCVYESTEAQQFTQEGLEVFSVNVTKKLNDLVEFEKLVLLEFLRSKEGNQYVFDKESI
;
A
#
# COMPACT_ATOMS: atom_id res chain seq x y z
N MET A 1 -25.16 -24.28 2.21
CA MET A 1 -23.75 -24.26 2.64
C MET A 1 -22.90 -23.75 1.47
N GLN A 2 -22.82 -22.42 1.25
CA GLN A 2 -22.26 -21.87 0.00
C GLN A 2 -21.71 -20.43 0.08
N GLU A 3 -21.24 -19.97 1.25
CA GLU A 3 -20.65 -18.62 1.39
C GLU A 3 -19.12 -18.60 1.59
N LYS A 4 -18.48 -19.75 1.82
CA LYS A 4 -17.07 -19.82 2.25
C LYS A 4 -16.02 -19.54 1.17
N THR A 5 -16.42 -19.34 -0.09
CA THR A 5 -15.50 -19.15 -1.23
C THR A 5 -15.39 -17.70 -1.73
N ARG A 6 -16.17 -16.74 -1.20
CA ARG A 6 -16.25 -15.38 -1.79
C ARG A 6 -14.97 -14.54 -1.67
N TRP A 7 -14.14 -14.74 -0.64
CA TRP A 7 -12.96 -13.91 -0.40
C TRP A 7 -11.70 -14.36 -1.15
N PHE A 8 -11.69 -15.62 -1.61
CA PHE A 8 -10.53 -16.27 -2.23
C PHE A 8 -10.50 -16.21 -3.75
N ALA A 9 -11.60 -15.84 -4.40
CA ALA A 9 -11.78 -15.96 -5.84
C ALA A 9 -10.67 -15.29 -6.68
N ASN A 10 -9.94 -14.33 -6.09
CA ASN A 10 -8.91 -13.55 -6.77
C ASN A 10 -7.49 -13.72 -6.17
N ILE A 11 -7.31 -14.57 -5.15
CA ILE A 11 -5.98 -14.85 -4.57
C ILE A 11 -5.59 -16.27 -4.93
N SER A 12 -4.68 -16.41 -5.90
CA SER A 12 -4.05 -17.68 -6.20
C SER A 12 -3.16 -18.10 -5.01
N GLU A 13 -3.38 -19.33 -4.52
CA GLU A 13 -2.60 -19.93 -3.43
C GLU A 13 -2.51 -19.05 -2.15
N PRO A 14 -3.64 -18.80 -1.46
CA PRO A 14 -3.70 -17.88 -0.31
C PRO A 14 -2.69 -18.19 0.79
N SER A 15 -2.44 -19.48 1.08
CA SER A 15 -1.46 -19.90 2.07
C SER A 15 -0.02 -19.47 1.73
N LYS A 16 0.37 -19.45 0.44
CA LYS A 16 1.69 -18.95 0.02
C LYS A 16 1.78 -17.43 0.09
N GLN A 17 0.67 -16.74 -0.20
CA GLN A 17 0.61 -15.28 -0.09
C GLN A 17 0.72 -14.83 1.37
N LEU A 18 0.10 -15.57 2.30
CA LEU A 18 0.26 -15.33 3.74
C LEU A 18 1.70 -15.54 4.20
N GLU A 19 2.37 -16.59 3.70
CA GLU A 19 3.79 -16.82 3.97
C GLU A 19 4.65 -15.65 3.48
N LYS A 20 4.43 -15.20 2.23
CA LYS A 20 5.17 -14.09 1.65
C LYS A 20 4.95 -12.77 2.41
N ARG A 21 3.70 -12.42 2.73
CA ARG A 21 3.36 -11.10 3.31
C ARG A 21 3.52 -11.03 4.81
N PHE A 22 3.08 -12.07 5.54
CA PHE A 22 3.04 -12.08 7.00
C PHE A 22 4.06 -13.03 7.63
N GLN A 23 4.90 -13.71 6.83
CA GLN A 23 5.90 -14.67 7.30
C GLN A 23 5.30 -15.83 8.11
N VAL A 24 4.03 -16.13 7.88
CA VAL A 24 3.38 -17.32 8.45
C VAL A 24 3.88 -18.55 7.69
N PRO A 25 4.51 -19.54 8.34
CA PRO A 25 5.02 -20.72 7.62
C PRO A 25 3.92 -21.39 6.78
N TYR A 26 4.23 -21.75 5.53
CA TYR A 26 3.23 -22.28 4.60
C TYR A 26 2.42 -23.45 5.17
N ASN A 27 3.08 -24.42 5.82
CA ASN A 27 2.40 -25.57 6.43
C ASN A 27 1.44 -25.16 7.56
N THR A 28 1.77 -24.09 8.29
CA THR A 28 0.90 -23.51 9.32
C THR A 28 -0.33 -22.87 8.68
N ALA A 29 -0.14 -22.03 7.64
CA ALA A 29 -1.23 -21.40 6.90
C ALA A 29 -2.16 -22.45 6.25
N LEU A 30 -1.60 -23.49 5.63
CA LEU A 30 -2.37 -24.63 5.11
C LEU A 30 -3.18 -25.34 6.19
N GLY A 31 -2.59 -25.53 7.38
CA GLY A 31 -3.29 -26.11 8.52
C GLY A 31 -4.48 -25.28 8.96
N TRP A 32 -4.35 -23.94 8.95
CA TRP A 32 -5.43 -23.01 9.28
C TRP A 32 -6.50 -22.98 8.19
N GLN A 33 -6.11 -23.01 6.91
CA GLN A 33 -7.02 -23.10 5.77
C GLN A 33 -7.95 -24.31 5.89
N LYS A 34 -7.40 -25.49 6.25
CA LYS A 34 -8.21 -26.71 6.43
C LYS A 34 -9.25 -26.61 7.55
N LYS A 35 -9.06 -25.69 8.51
CA LYS A 35 -9.95 -25.47 9.66
C LYS A 35 -11.09 -24.49 9.36
N GLN A 36 -11.11 -23.84 8.20
CA GLN A 36 -12.19 -22.92 7.79
C GLN A 36 -13.57 -23.59 7.71
N THR A 37 -13.64 -24.92 7.62
CA THR A 37 -14.89 -25.67 7.56
C THR A 37 -15.65 -25.61 8.89
N ASP A 38 -14.96 -25.42 10.01
CA ASP A 38 -15.53 -25.27 11.35
C ASP A 38 -15.68 -23.79 11.70
N SER A 39 -16.92 -23.31 11.82
CA SER A 39 -17.22 -21.90 12.14
C SER A 39 -16.81 -21.48 13.55
N SER A 40 -16.42 -22.42 14.41
CA SER A 40 -15.95 -22.16 15.78
C SER A 40 -14.42 -22.18 15.92
N ASP A 41 -13.67 -22.59 14.89
CA ASP A 41 -12.21 -22.69 14.96
C ASP A 41 -11.55 -21.32 14.72
N TYR A 42 -10.94 -20.78 15.78
CA TYR A 42 -10.22 -19.51 15.75
C TYR A 42 -9.14 -19.45 14.66
N LYS A 43 -8.47 -20.56 14.33
CA LYS A 43 -7.40 -20.57 13.31
C LYS A 43 -7.98 -20.43 11.90
N GLY A 44 -9.11 -21.08 11.64
CA GLY A 44 -9.84 -20.91 10.38
C GLY A 44 -10.31 -19.46 10.20
N TYR A 45 -10.86 -18.87 11.26
CA TYR A 45 -11.26 -17.47 11.29
C TYR A 45 -10.08 -16.50 11.07
N LEU A 46 -8.95 -16.72 11.75
CA LEU A 46 -7.74 -15.91 11.59
C LEU A 46 -7.22 -15.97 10.15
N PHE A 47 -7.20 -17.16 9.54
CA PHE A 47 -6.82 -17.34 8.15
C PHE A 47 -7.72 -16.52 7.21
N ASP A 48 -9.04 -16.58 7.38
CA ASP A 48 -9.98 -15.77 6.59
C ASP A 48 -9.70 -14.27 6.71
N HIS A 49 -9.41 -13.78 7.91
CA HIS A 49 -9.14 -12.36 8.15
C HIS A 49 -7.85 -11.89 7.50
N LEU A 50 -6.79 -12.69 7.59
CA LEU A 50 -5.52 -12.35 6.95
C LEU A 50 -5.63 -12.34 5.42
N VAL A 51 -6.40 -13.27 4.85
CA VAL A 51 -6.66 -13.32 3.40
C VAL A 51 -7.51 -12.12 2.97
N LEU A 52 -8.54 -11.77 3.75
CA LEU A 52 -9.33 -10.57 3.50
C LEU A 52 -8.45 -9.32 3.50
N PHE A 53 -7.54 -9.20 4.48
CA PHE A 53 -6.58 -8.10 4.54
C PHE A 53 -5.70 -8.05 3.29
N LEU A 54 -5.13 -9.19 2.86
CA LEU A 54 -4.36 -9.26 1.61
C LEU A 54 -5.15 -8.76 0.41
N ARG A 55 -6.42 -9.17 0.31
CA ARG A 55 -7.29 -8.76 -0.80
C ARG A 55 -7.53 -7.25 -0.78
N LEU A 56 -7.79 -6.69 0.40
CA LEU A 56 -7.99 -5.25 0.56
C LEU A 56 -6.72 -4.49 0.18
N GLU A 57 -5.55 -4.93 0.66
CA GLU A 57 -4.25 -4.35 0.32
C GLU A 57 -4.00 -4.38 -1.20
N GLN A 58 -4.22 -5.50 -1.87
CA GLN A 58 -4.06 -5.63 -3.33
C GLN A 58 -4.99 -4.70 -4.12
N ASN A 59 -6.27 -4.64 -3.74
CA ASN A 59 -7.23 -3.74 -4.37
C ASN A 59 -6.84 -2.27 -4.16
N THR A 60 -6.38 -1.93 -2.96
CA THR A 60 -5.89 -0.59 -2.65
C THR A 60 -4.65 -0.24 -3.47
N ILE A 61 -3.69 -1.16 -3.65
CA ILE A 61 -2.54 -0.93 -4.54
C ILE A 61 -2.99 -0.63 -5.97
N ILE A 62 -3.97 -1.38 -6.50
CA ILE A 62 -4.53 -1.12 -7.84
C ILE A 62 -5.16 0.28 -7.89
N LYS A 63 -5.97 0.65 -6.89
CA LYS A 63 -6.57 1.98 -6.78
C LYS A 63 -5.49 3.08 -6.75
N LEU A 64 -4.44 2.91 -5.95
CA LEU A 64 -3.35 3.87 -5.83
C LEU A 64 -2.60 4.06 -7.15
N LYS A 65 -2.33 2.97 -7.89
CA LYS A 65 -1.71 3.02 -9.22
C LYS A 65 -2.56 3.74 -10.27
N GLN A 66 -3.89 3.73 -10.11
CA GLN A 66 -4.81 4.48 -10.97
C GLN A 66 -4.93 5.95 -10.56
N LEU A 67 -4.87 6.22 -9.25
CA LEU A 67 -5.04 7.56 -8.68
C LEU A 67 -3.79 8.44 -8.86
N PHE A 68 -2.61 7.86 -8.67
CA PHE A 68 -1.33 8.58 -8.74
C PHE A 68 -0.60 8.30 -10.04
N LYS A 69 -0.06 9.36 -10.65
CA LYS A 69 0.88 9.22 -11.77
C LYS A 69 2.19 8.63 -11.24
N LYS A 70 2.93 7.92 -12.09
CA LYS A 70 4.24 7.35 -11.71
C LYS A 70 5.19 8.41 -11.13
N ASP A 71 5.23 9.62 -11.69
CA ASP A 71 6.11 10.67 -11.20
C ASP A 71 5.64 11.27 -9.86
N GLU A 72 4.33 11.28 -9.58
CA GLU A 72 3.81 11.61 -8.24
C GLU A 72 4.26 10.56 -7.21
N LEU A 73 4.24 9.27 -7.57
CA LEU A 73 4.75 8.19 -6.70
C LEU A 73 6.26 8.28 -6.48
N LYS A 74 7.04 8.70 -7.50
CA LYS A 74 8.48 8.97 -7.34
C LYS A 74 8.75 10.11 -6.37
N ALA A 75 8.00 11.21 -6.49
CA ALA A 75 8.14 12.34 -5.59
C ALA A 75 7.76 11.97 -4.15
N LEU A 76 6.70 11.18 -3.97
CA LEU A 76 6.31 10.66 -2.65
C LEU A 76 7.40 9.75 -2.06
N TRP A 77 8.04 8.92 -2.88
CA TRP A 77 9.19 8.13 -2.45
C TRP A 77 10.39 9.00 -2.05
N GLY A 78 10.66 10.08 -2.78
CA GLY A 78 11.70 11.07 -2.45
C GLY A 78 11.42 11.72 -1.08
N ALA A 79 10.19 12.19 -0.89
CA ALA A 79 9.72 12.73 0.38
C ALA A 79 9.92 11.73 1.53
N LEU A 80 9.60 10.44 1.30
CA LEU A 80 9.76 9.39 2.29
C LEU A 80 11.20 9.19 2.77
N LYS A 81 12.18 9.46 1.92
CA LYS A 81 13.60 9.30 2.23
C LYS A 81 14.24 10.53 2.85
N SER A 82 13.76 11.72 2.51
CA SER A 82 14.31 12.98 3.01
C SER A 82 13.60 13.45 4.28
N THR A 83 12.31 13.79 4.18
CA THR A 83 11.61 14.57 5.21
C THR A 83 10.68 13.72 6.10
N MET A 84 10.37 12.48 5.73
CA MET A 84 9.46 11.59 6.47
C MET A 84 10.22 10.53 7.27
N TYR A 85 11.18 10.97 8.09
CA TYR A 85 12.08 10.05 8.82
C TYR A 85 11.37 9.20 9.89
N THR A 86 10.26 9.70 10.43
CA THR A 86 9.40 9.00 11.38
C THR A 86 7.95 9.12 10.93
N ILE A 87 7.41 8.04 10.36
CA ILE A 87 5.97 7.93 10.18
C ILE A 87 5.42 7.43 11.51
N ASP A 88 4.95 8.36 12.34
CA ASP A 88 4.08 7.97 13.43
C ASP A 88 2.77 7.46 12.80
N ILE A 89 2.51 6.17 12.96
CA ILE A 89 1.28 5.52 12.47
C ILE A 89 0.04 6.21 13.09
N ILE A 90 0.20 6.84 14.26
CA ILE A 90 -0.86 7.54 14.99
C ILE A 90 -1.19 8.91 14.38
N GLU A 91 -0.24 9.56 13.69
CA GLU A 91 -0.44 10.87 13.03
C GLU A 91 -0.47 10.79 11.50
N MET A 92 -0.62 9.58 10.96
CA MET A 92 -0.58 9.31 9.53
C MET A 92 -1.66 10.06 8.73
N ASP A 93 -2.75 10.46 9.38
CA ASP A 93 -3.86 11.20 8.77
C ASP A 93 -3.43 12.58 8.24
N LYS A 94 -2.58 13.29 8.99
CA LYS A 94 -2.08 14.64 8.71
C LYS A 94 -0.64 14.66 8.22
N ALA A 95 0.19 13.76 8.73
CA ALA A 95 1.63 13.79 8.50
C ALA A 95 1.97 13.61 7.01
N LEU A 96 1.30 12.70 6.30
CA LEU A 96 1.70 12.34 4.94
C LEU A 96 1.57 13.50 3.94
N ALA A 97 0.45 14.22 3.96
CA ALA A 97 0.19 15.33 3.06
C ALA A 97 1.02 16.57 3.43
N TYR A 98 1.13 16.86 4.73
CA TYR A 98 1.95 17.96 5.25
C TYR A 98 3.44 17.75 4.92
N GLN A 99 3.97 16.56 5.18
CA GLN A 99 5.38 16.25 4.93
C GLN A 99 5.73 16.24 3.44
N PHE A 100 4.78 15.89 2.56
CA PHE A 100 4.97 16.04 1.12
C PHE A 100 5.02 17.51 0.69
N ALA A 101 4.16 18.36 1.26
CA ALA A 101 4.23 19.80 1.02
C ALA A 101 5.58 20.38 1.51
N ASP A 102 6.04 19.98 2.69
CA ASP A 102 7.36 20.35 3.23
C ASP A 102 8.50 19.86 2.33
N TYR A 103 8.42 18.64 1.81
CA TYR A 103 9.38 18.12 0.81
C TYR A 103 9.45 19.03 -0.42
N CYS A 104 8.30 19.47 -0.95
CA CYS A 104 8.30 20.41 -2.07
C CYS A 104 8.92 21.78 -1.73
N VAL A 105 8.93 22.19 -0.46
CA VAL A 105 9.57 23.45 -0.03
C VAL A 105 11.08 23.27 0.16
N TYR A 106 11.48 22.28 0.98
CA TYR A 106 12.87 22.11 1.40
C TYR A 106 13.73 21.38 0.38
N GLU A 107 13.15 20.48 -0.41
CA GLU A 107 13.82 19.70 -1.47
C GLU A 107 13.27 20.06 -2.85
N SER A 108 12.93 21.33 -3.05
CA SER A 108 12.26 21.84 -4.25
C SER A 108 12.94 21.44 -5.56
N THR A 109 14.28 21.39 -5.60
CA THR A 109 15.04 20.96 -6.79
C THR A 109 14.84 19.47 -7.09
N GLU A 110 14.79 18.63 -6.05
CA GLU A 110 14.51 17.20 -6.22
C GLU A 110 13.05 16.99 -6.63
N ALA A 111 12.11 17.70 -6.01
CA ALA A 111 10.69 17.59 -6.34
C ALA A 111 10.39 18.07 -7.76
N GLN A 112 11.04 19.14 -8.23
CA GLN A 112 10.84 19.74 -9.55
C GLN A 112 11.18 18.77 -10.70
N GLN A 113 12.07 17.79 -10.49
CA GLN A 113 12.43 16.82 -11.53
C GLN A 113 11.27 15.89 -11.92
N PHE A 114 10.24 15.79 -11.07
CA PHE A 114 9.08 14.91 -11.25
C PHE A 114 7.85 15.62 -11.81
N THR A 115 7.96 16.90 -12.19
CA THR A 115 6.80 17.67 -12.69
C THR A 115 7.15 18.59 -13.86
N GLN A 116 6.23 18.64 -14.83
CA GLN A 116 6.21 19.61 -15.93
C GLN A 116 5.19 20.75 -15.71
N GLU A 117 4.26 20.58 -14.76
CA GLU A 117 3.17 21.53 -14.48
C GLU A 117 3.56 22.62 -13.47
N GLY A 118 4.82 22.63 -13.04
CA GLY A 118 5.33 23.51 -11.98
C GLY A 118 5.14 22.90 -10.59
N LEU A 119 6.06 23.23 -9.69
CA LEU A 119 6.11 22.62 -8.36
C LEU A 119 4.89 22.94 -7.48
N GLU A 120 4.35 24.15 -7.58
CA GLU A 120 3.17 24.58 -6.81
C GLU A 120 1.92 23.76 -7.19
N VAL A 121 1.61 23.67 -8.47
CA VAL A 121 0.46 22.92 -8.99
C VAL A 121 0.60 21.43 -8.64
N PHE A 122 1.79 20.88 -8.84
CA PHE A 122 2.12 19.50 -8.49
C PHE A 122 1.93 19.22 -6.99
N SER A 123 2.46 20.10 -6.13
CA SER A 123 2.35 19.98 -4.68
C SER A 123 0.89 19.97 -4.23
N VAL A 124 0.10 20.93 -4.70
CA VAL A 124 -1.34 21.02 -4.38
C VAL A 124 -2.10 19.77 -4.84
N ASN A 125 -1.83 19.30 -6.06
CA ASN A 125 -2.50 18.12 -6.62
C ASN A 125 -2.22 16.86 -5.82
N VAL A 126 -0.96 16.57 -5.52
CA VAL A 126 -0.57 15.38 -4.74
C VAL A 126 -1.07 15.48 -3.31
N THR A 127 -0.92 16.64 -2.66
CA THR A 127 -1.40 16.88 -1.28
C THR A 127 -2.91 16.66 -1.19
N LYS A 128 -3.67 17.12 -2.18
CA LYS A 128 -5.12 16.86 -2.24
C LYS A 128 -5.42 15.36 -2.33
N LYS A 129 -4.78 14.63 -3.25
CA LYS A 129 -4.95 13.17 -3.37
C LYS A 129 -4.64 12.44 -2.07
N LEU A 130 -3.56 12.84 -1.38
CA LEU A 130 -3.18 12.26 -0.09
C LEU A 130 -4.23 12.52 0.99
N ASN A 131 -4.82 13.72 1.03
CA ASN A 131 -5.88 14.05 1.98
C ASN A 131 -7.18 13.27 1.70
N ASP A 132 -7.46 12.96 0.44
CA ASP A 132 -8.63 12.18 0.03
C ASP A 132 -8.50 10.67 0.36
N LEU A 133 -7.30 10.18 0.70
CA LEU A 133 -7.08 8.80 1.14
C LEU A 133 -7.54 8.58 2.58
N VAL A 134 -8.21 7.46 2.83
CA VAL A 134 -8.46 6.99 4.21
C VAL A 134 -7.19 6.39 4.81
N GLU A 135 -7.12 6.27 6.14
CA GLU A 135 -5.91 5.82 6.87
C GLU A 135 -5.34 4.49 6.35
N PHE A 136 -6.20 3.50 6.10
CA PHE A 136 -5.77 2.21 5.55
C PHE A 136 -5.06 2.38 4.19
N GLU A 137 -5.55 3.29 3.34
CA GLU A 137 -4.96 3.52 2.02
C GLU A 137 -3.63 4.27 2.11
N LYS A 138 -3.51 5.19 3.08
CA LYS A 138 -2.23 5.84 3.40
C LYS A 138 -1.21 4.81 3.86
N LEU A 139 -1.59 3.88 4.75
CA LEU A 139 -0.70 2.80 5.20
C LEU A 139 -0.24 1.93 4.03
N VAL A 140 -1.17 1.50 3.17
CA VAL A 140 -0.84 0.67 2.00
C VAL A 140 0.07 1.42 1.03
N LEU A 141 -0.15 2.71 0.80
CA LEU A 141 0.72 3.54 -0.03
C LEU A 141 2.15 3.57 0.51
N LEU A 142 2.31 3.78 1.81
CA LEU A 142 3.61 3.82 2.47
C LEU A 142 4.36 2.48 2.39
N GLU A 143 3.67 1.39 2.71
CA GLU A 143 4.21 0.04 2.60
C GLU A 143 4.58 -0.28 1.14
N PHE A 144 3.73 0.10 0.20
CA PHE A 144 3.99 -0.06 -1.24
C PHE A 144 5.26 0.68 -1.65
N LEU A 145 5.40 1.97 -1.32
CA LEU A 145 6.57 2.78 -1.66
C LEU A 145 7.86 2.29 -0.98
N ARG A 146 7.77 1.63 0.19
CA ARG A 146 8.93 1.01 0.86
C ARG A 146 9.29 -0.38 0.31
N SER A 147 8.33 -1.07 -0.29
CA SER A 147 8.51 -2.43 -0.79
C SER A 147 9.40 -2.49 -2.03
N LYS A 148 10.07 -3.63 -2.21
CA LYS A 148 10.84 -3.91 -3.45
C LYS A 148 9.95 -3.82 -4.70
N GLU A 149 8.72 -4.30 -4.62
CA GLU A 149 7.77 -4.30 -5.74
C GLU A 149 7.33 -2.89 -6.11
N GLY A 150 7.03 -2.04 -5.12
CA GLY A 150 6.68 -0.65 -5.39
C GLY A 150 7.84 0.14 -5.95
N ASN A 151 9.06 -0.04 -5.41
CA ASN A 151 10.27 0.54 -6.00
C ASN A 151 10.42 0.13 -7.47
N GLN A 152 10.26 -1.16 -7.77
CA GLN A 152 10.34 -1.65 -9.14
C GLN A 152 9.27 -0.99 -10.03
N TYR A 153 8.01 -0.93 -9.59
CA TYR A 153 6.94 -0.29 -10.36
C TYR A 153 7.18 1.21 -10.63
N VAL A 154 7.69 1.93 -9.63
CA VAL A 154 7.90 3.37 -9.67
C VAL A 154 9.09 3.74 -10.57
N PHE A 155 10.13 2.91 -10.62
CA PHE A 155 11.38 3.21 -11.33
C PHE A 155 11.59 2.41 -12.63
N ASP A 156 10.84 1.34 -12.88
CA ASP A 156 10.92 0.60 -14.15
C ASP A 156 10.28 1.40 -15.29
N LYS A 157 11.05 1.51 -16.40
CA LYS A 157 10.65 2.23 -17.61
C LYS A 157 9.51 1.56 -18.40
N GLU A 158 9.14 0.31 -18.09
CA GLU A 158 8.33 -0.55 -18.98
C GLU A 158 7.00 -1.07 -18.39
N SER A 159 6.57 -0.64 -17.20
CA SER A 159 5.24 -1.04 -16.70
C SER A 159 4.16 -0.15 -17.31
N ILE A 160 3.58 -0.62 -18.42
CA ILE A 160 2.33 -0.15 -19.04
C ILE A 160 1.14 -0.67 -18.23
#